data_AF-A0A0N5CMI9-F1
#
_entry.id   AF-A0A0N5CMI9-F1
#
_cell.length_a   1.000
_cell.length_b   1.000
_cell.length_c   1.000
_cell.angle_alpha   90.00
_cell.angle_beta   90.00
_cell.angle_gamma   90.00
#
_symmetry.space_group_name_H-M   'P 1'
#
loop_
_entity.id
_entity.type
_entity.pdbx_description
1 polymer ?
#
loop_
_entity_poly.entity_id
_entity_poly.type
_entity_poly.pdbx_seq_one_letter_code
_entity_poly.pdbx_strand_id
1 'polypeptide(L)'
;MFFRPDLAQMAAKIDSLKKWTVSTYKTTKQSICENLGKVERTVDKELEEQVEQLKILHKHYNQVLTMSKSFATNFHQMNEAQKNLAESLYQLSLKEMNLSTECSSNCDSLRSVAHNGELLERALSFFLSSLKTLCEKTIEDTMQTVRNHDQVFYYCSV
;
A
#
# COMPACT_ATOMS: atom_id res chain seq x y z
N MET A 1 55.69 -3.93 -28.79
CA MET A 1 55.90 -2.96 -27.69
C MET A 1 55.01 -3.42 -26.55
N PHE A 2 55.60 -4.00 -25.50
CA PHE A 2 54.87 -4.67 -24.41
C PHE A 2 54.03 -3.66 -23.61
N PHE A 3 52.77 -4.01 -23.39
CA PHE A 3 51.79 -3.31 -22.57
C PHE A 3 52.31 -3.26 -21.12
N ARG A 4 52.86 -2.12 -20.69
CA ARG A 4 53.22 -1.91 -19.27
C ARG A 4 51.93 -1.63 -18.51
N PRO A 5 51.50 -2.46 -17.55
CA PRO A 5 50.41 -2.09 -16.67
C PRO A 5 50.84 -0.85 -15.88
N ASP A 6 49.98 0.16 -15.86
CA ASP A 6 50.19 1.41 -15.15
C ASP A 6 50.38 1.11 -13.65
N LEU A 7 51.59 1.36 -13.14
CA LEU A 7 52.00 1.06 -11.77
C LEU A 7 51.08 1.76 -10.74
N ALA A 8 50.55 2.93 -11.10
CA ALA A 8 49.61 3.68 -10.28
C ALA A 8 48.25 2.95 -10.18
N GLN A 9 47.80 2.32 -11.27
CA GLN A 9 46.58 1.53 -11.30
C GLN A 9 46.71 0.25 -10.44
N MET A 10 47.90 -0.35 -10.40
CA MET A 10 48.18 -1.52 -9.57
C MET A 10 48.26 -1.16 -8.09
N ALA A 11 48.86 -0.02 -7.74
CA ALA A 11 48.88 0.50 -6.37
C ALA A 11 47.46 0.81 -5.86
N ALA A 12 46.61 1.45 -6.67
CA ALA A 12 45.22 1.75 -6.31
C ALA A 12 44.40 0.48 -6.04
N LYS A 13 44.60 -0.59 -6.83
CA LYS A 13 43.96 -1.90 -6.60
C LYS A 13 44.41 -2.56 -5.30
N ILE A 14 45.70 -2.48 -4.98
CA ILE A 14 46.24 -2.99 -3.71
C ILE A 14 45.64 -2.24 -2.52
N ASP A 15 45.51 -0.91 -2.63
CA ASP A 15 44.90 -0.11 -1.56
C ASP A 15 43.40 -0.37 -1.40
N SER A 16 42.65 -0.58 -2.50
CA SER A 16 41.24 -0.99 -2.41
C SER A 16 41.09 -2.35 -1.73
N LEU A 17 41.98 -3.30 -2.03
CA LEU A 17 41.97 -4.62 -1.38
C LEU A 17 42.29 -4.52 0.11
N LYS A 18 43.30 -3.71 0.49
CA LYS A 18 43.60 -3.47 1.91
C LYS A 18 42.42 -2.88 2.66
N LYS A 19 41.79 -1.84 2.09
CA LYS A 19 40.59 -1.21 2.68
C LYS A 19 39.46 -2.24 2.82
N TRP A 20 39.22 -3.04 1.79
CA TRP A 20 38.21 -4.10 1.81
C TRP A 20 38.51 -5.12 2.91
N THR A 21 39.73 -5.68 2.99
CA THR A 21 40.12 -6.67 4.00
C THR A 21 39.95 -6.14 5.42
N VAL A 22 40.34 -4.88 5.68
CA VAL A 22 40.19 -4.25 6.99
C VAL A 22 38.72 -4.06 7.34
N SER A 23 37.90 -3.59 6.41
CA SER A 23 36.46 -3.45 6.63
C SER A 23 35.79 -4.81 6.88
N THR A 24 36.09 -5.82 6.06
CA THR A 24 35.55 -7.18 6.23
C THR A 24 35.91 -7.75 7.60
N TYR A 25 37.18 -7.66 8.02
CA TYR A 25 37.59 -8.11 9.34
C TYR A 25 36.85 -7.39 10.48
N LYS A 26 36.67 -6.07 10.38
CA LYS A 26 35.93 -5.29 11.38
C LYS A 26 34.47 -5.75 11.48
N THR A 27 33.79 -5.92 10.35
CA THR A 27 32.40 -6.40 10.31
C THR A 27 32.26 -7.80 10.86
N THR A 28 33.17 -8.72 10.49
CA THR A 28 33.19 -10.09 11.02
C THR A 28 33.43 -10.10 12.53
N LYS A 29 34.37 -9.29 13.03
CA LYS A 29 34.64 -9.18 14.46
C LYS A 29 33.43 -8.62 15.23
N GLN A 30 32.80 -7.57 14.70
CA GLN A 30 31.60 -6.98 15.30
C GLN A 30 30.49 -8.01 15.42
N SER A 31 30.19 -8.73 14.32
CA SER A 31 29.20 -9.80 14.33
C SER A 31 29.51 -10.88 15.38
N ILE A 32 30.74 -11.40 15.43
CA ILE A 32 31.11 -12.41 16.45
C ILE A 32 30.95 -11.87 17.88
N CYS A 33 31.31 -10.61 18.11
CA CYS A 33 31.18 -9.97 19.42
C CYS A 33 29.72 -9.78 19.85
N GLU A 34 28.83 -9.45 18.92
CA GLU A 34 27.38 -9.36 19.16
C GLU A 34 26.78 -10.73 19.49
N ASN A 35 27.16 -11.78 18.75
CA ASN A 35 26.69 -13.15 19.00
C ASN A 35 27.08 -13.66 20.40
N LEU A 36 28.29 -13.32 20.85
CA LEU A 36 28.79 -13.71 22.16
C LEU A 36 28.24 -12.83 23.30
N GLY A 37 27.35 -11.87 23.01
CA GLY A 37 26.79 -10.93 23.99
C GLY A 37 27.83 -9.98 24.58
N LYS A 38 29.00 -9.85 23.93
CA LYS A 38 30.12 -9.02 24.41
C LYS A 38 29.98 -7.56 24.00
N VAL A 39 29.17 -7.29 22.97
CA VAL A 39 28.86 -5.96 22.44
C VAL A 39 27.36 -5.93 22.10
N GLU A 40 26.72 -4.77 22.23
CA GLU A 40 25.31 -4.59 21.83
C GLU A 40 25.14 -4.77 20.32
N ARG A 41 23.97 -5.29 19.92
CA ARG A 41 23.58 -5.46 18.51
C ARG A 41 23.66 -4.11 17.79
N THR A 42 24.24 -4.12 16.60
CA THR A 42 24.17 -2.96 15.71
C THR A 42 22.73 -2.74 15.28
N VAL A 43 22.17 -1.59 15.67
CA VAL A 43 20.79 -1.19 15.38
C VAL A 43 20.82 0.09 14.55
N ASP A 44 20.14 0.07 13.41
CA ASP A 44 19.86 1.27 12.63
C ASP A 44 18.55 1.90 13.13
N LYS A 45 18.68 2.85 14.05
CA LYS A 45 17.54 3.51 14.70
C LYS A 45 16.68 4.31 13.71
N GLU A 46 17.29 4.87 12.67
CA GLU A 46 16.56 5.63 11.65
C GLU A 46 15.69 4.67 10.82
N LEU A 47 16.23 3.53 10.42
CA LEU A 47 15.47 2.50 9.73
C LEU A 47 14.34 1.94 10.59
N GLU A 48 14.57 1.65 11.88
CA GLU A 48 13.53 1.19 12.81
C GLU A 48 12.38 2.19 12.93
N GLU A 49 12.69 3.49 13.03
CA GLU A 49 11.69 4.55 13.07
C GLU A 49 10.86 4.60 11.77
N GLN A 50 11.50 4.53 10.61
CA GLN A 50 10.82 4.50 9.31
C GLN A 50 9.91 3.26 9.16
N VAL A 51 10.36 2.10 9.64
CA VAL A 51 9.58 0.87 9.65
C VAL A 51 8.34 1.01 10.55
N GLU A 52 8.47 1.64 11.71
CA GLU A 52 7.33 1.87 12.60
C GLU A 52 6.31 2.85 11.98
N GLN A 53 6.80 3.93 11.36
CA GLN A 53 5.95 4.84 10.59
C GLN A 53 5.21 4.12 9.46
N LEU A 54 5.88 3.21 8.73
CA LEU A 54 5.26 2.40 7.68
C LEU A 54 4.16 1.48 8.23
N LYS A 55 4.33 0.87 9.41
CA LYS A 55 3.27 0.07 10.06
C LYS A 55 2.05 0.91 10.41
N ILE A 56 2.26 2.10 10.97
CA ILE A 56 1.18 3.03 11.30
C ILE A 56 0.45 3.44 10.02
N LEU A 57 1.20 3.78 8.97
CA LEU A 57 0.65 4.13 7.67
C LEU A 57 -0.19 2.99 7.08
N HIS A 58 0.34 1.76 7.10
CA HIS A 58 -0.36 0.56 6.65
C HIS A 58 -1.69 0.36 7.38
N LYS A 59 -1.70 0.56 8.72
CA LYS A 59 -2.90 0.47 9.54
C LYS A 59 -3.95 1.51 9.10
N HIS A 60 -3.55 2.77 8.89
CA HIS A 60 -4.47 3.82 8.43
C HIS A 60 -5.05 3.51 7.04
N TYR A 61 -4.22 3.05 6.10
CA TYR A 61 -4.70 2.67 4.76
C TYR A 61 -5.68 1.50 4.81
N ASN A 62 -5.48 0.51 5.68
CA ASN A 62 -6.45 -0.58 5.89
C ASN A 62 -7.77 -0.09 6.51
N GLN A 63 -7.73 0.88 7.42
CA GLN A 63 -8.94 1.51 7.94
C GLN A 63 -9.71 2.22 6.82
N VAL A 64 -9.03 3.03 5.99
CA VAL A 64 -9.64 3.69 4.83
C VAL A 64 -10.21 2.66 3.86
N LEU A 65 -9.50 1.57 3.58
CA LEU A 65 -9.98 0.48 2.73
C LEU A 65 -11.28 -0.14 3.29
N THR A 66 -11.35 -0.35 4.60
CA THR A 66 -12.52 -0.91 5.27
C THR A 66 -13.72 0.03 5.20
N MET A 67 -13.51 1.31 5.53
CA MET A 67 -14.54 2.34 5.45
C MET A 67 -15.04 2.52 4.00
N SER A 68 -14.14 2.50 3.03
CA SER A 68 -14.47 2.65 1.62
C SER A 68 -15.26 1.44 1.09
N LYS A 69 -14.96 0.22 1.54
CA LYS A 69 -15.76 -0.97 1.22
C LYS A 69 -17.18 -0.83 1.76
N SER A 70 -17.32 -0.43 3.03
CA SER A 70 -18.63 -0.19 3.63
C SER A 70 -19.41 0.91 2.91
N PHE A 71 -18.74 2.02 2.56
CA PHE A 71 -19.33 3.10 1.79
C PHE A 71 -19.82 2.61 0.42
N ALA A 72 -18.99 1.87 -0.33
CA ALA A 72 -19.38 1.34 -1.64
C ALA A 72 -20.61 0.41 -1.54
N THR A 73 -20.69 -0.44 -0.51
CA THR A 73 -21.87 -1.28 -0.27
C THR A 73 -23.13 -0.45 0.03
N ASN A 74 -23.02 0.53 0.94
CA ASN A 74 -24.15 1.39 1.29
C ASN A 74 -24.60 2.25 0.10
N PHE A 75 -23.63 2.77 -0.66
CA PHE A 75 -23.89 3.56 -1.86
C PHE A 75 -24.62 2.73 -2.92
N HIS A 76 -24.21 1.47 -3.12
CA HIS A 76 -24.89 0.57 -4.04
C HIS A 76 -26.34 0.30 -3.63
N GLN A 77 -26.59 0.02 -2.35
CA GLN A 77 -27.95 -0.19 -1.84
C GLN A 77 -28.81 1.07 -1.99
N MET A 78 -28.25 2.25 -1.73
CA MET A 78 -28.92 3.53 -1.93
C MET A 78 -29.28 3.74 -3.42
N ASN A 79 -28.35 3.41 -4.33
CA ASN A 79 -28.55 3.55 -5.76
C ASN A 79 -29.68 2.63 -6.27
N GLU A 80 -29.73 1.38 -5.80
CA GLU A 80 -30.82 0.45 -6.09
C GLU A 80 -32.16 0.91 -5.49
N ALA A 81 -32.15 1.46 -4.27
CA ALA A 81 -33.36 2.04 -3.67
C ALA A 81 -33.89 3.24 -4.48
N GLN A 82 -33.01 4.08 -5.03
CA GLN A 82 -33.39 5.18 -5.93
C GLN A 82 -34.07 4.67 -7.21
N LYS A 83 -33.55 3.61 -7.84
CA LYS A 83 -34.17 2.97 -9.01
C LYS A 83 -35.57 2.43 -8.69
N ASN A 84 -35.71 1.74 -7.56
CA ASN A 84 -37.00 1.20 -7.13
C ASN A 84 -38.02 2.30 -6.80
N LEU A 85 -37.58 3.40 -6.19
CA LEU A 85 -38.43 4.55 -5.91
C LEU A 85 -38.86 5.25 -7.21
N ALA A 86 -37.95 5.39 -8.18
CA ALA A 86 -38.28 5.96 -9.48
C ALA A 86 -39.37 5.14 -10.18
N GLU A 87 -39.24 3.81 -10.18
CA GLU A 87 -40.25 2.93 -10.75
C GLU A 87 -41.59 3.03 -10.01
N SER A 88 -41.57 3.10 -8.69
CA SER A 88 -42.79 3.26 -7.89
C SER A 88 -43.51 4.59 -8.20
N LEU A 89 -42.76 5.68 -8.38
CA LEU A 89 -43.31 6.99 -8.75
C LEU A 89 -43.84 6.99 -10.18
N TYR A 90 -43.19 6.29 -11.11
CA TYR A 90 -43.71 6.09 -12.46
C TYR A 90 -45.04 5.34 -12.43
N GLN A 91 -45.13 4.23 -11.68
CA GLN A 91 -46.39 3.49 -11.54
C GLN A 91 -47.50 4.31 -10.89
N LEU A 92 -47.16 5.23 -9.97
CA LEU A 92 -48.12 6.15 -9.37
C LEU A 92 -48.59 7.21 -10.38
N SER A 93 -47.69 7.73 -11.21
CA SER A 93 -48.04 8.76 -12.21
C SER A 93 -49.02 8.25 -13.27
N LEU A 94 -49.02 6.95 -13.55
CA LEU A 94 -49.98 6.29 -14.44
C LEU A 94 -51.36 6.11 -13.82
N LYS A 95 -51.47 6.07 -12.49
CA LYS A 95 -52.72 5.80 -11.76
C LYS A 95 -53.41 7.08 -11.30
N GLU A 96 -52.64 8.05 -10.84
CA GLU A 96 -53.15 9.29 -10.23
C GLU A 96 -52.96 10.48 -11.16
N MET A 97 -53.97 10.80 -11.97
CA MET A 97 -53.91 11.91 -12.94
C MET A 97 -53.55 13.26 -12.29
N ASN A 98 -54.01 13.50 -11.06
CA ASN A 98 -53.78 14.76 -10.34
C ASN A 98 -52.33 14.94 -9.85
N LEU A 99 -51.53 13.87 -9.83
CA LEU A 99 -50.13 13.87 -9.38
C LEU A 99 -49.17 13.41 -10.49
N SER A 100 -49.69 13.22 -11.70
CA SER A 100 -48.97 12.56 -12.79
C SER A 100 -47.72 13.34 -13.20
N THR A 101 -47.83 14.67 -13.29
CA THR A 101 -46.71 15.53 -13.68
C THR A 101 -45.60 15.53 -12.63
N GLU A 102 -45.94 15.69 -11.35
CA GLU A 102 -44.98 15.69 -10.23
C GLU A 102 -44.29 14.34 -10.08
N CYS A 103 -45.06 13.24 -10.14
CA CYS A 103 -44.52 11.89 -10.02
C CYS A 103 -43.61 11.54 -11.20
N SER A 104 -43.97 11.93 -12.42
CA SER A 104 -43.14 11.70 -13.62
C SER A 104 -41.83 12.50 -13.55
N SER A 105 -41.89 13.78 -13.16
CA SER A 105 -40.69 14.62 -12.98
C SER A 105 -39.74 14.06 -11.92
N ASN A 106 -40.27 13.55 -10.80
CA ASN A 106 -39.46 12.94 -9.75
C ASN A 106 -38.86 11.59 -10.19
N CYS A 107 -39.61 10.79 -10.94
CA CYS A 107 -39.10 9.56 -11.55
C CYS A 107 -37.89 9.83 -12.45
N ASP A 108 -38.01 10.80 -13.37
CA ASP A 108 -36.92 11.15 -14.28
C ASP A 108 -35.68 11.66 -13.54
N SER A 109 -35.90 12.46 -12.49
CA SER A 109 -34.82 12.94 -11.62
C SER A 109 -34.11 11.78 -10.91
N LEU A 110 -34.85 10.83 -10.32
CA LEU A 110 -34.27 9.67 -9.66
C LEU A 110 -33.55 8.73 -10.62
N ARG A 111 -34.07 8.53 -11.83
CA ARG A 111 -33.38 7.75 -12.89
C ARG A 111 -32.06 8.41 -13.28
N SER A 112 -32.05 9.74 -13.42
CA SER A 112 -30.82 10.49 -13.72
C SER A 112 -29.79 10.37 -12.59
N VAL A 113 -30.21 10.55 -11.33
CA VAL A 113 -29.34 10.38 -10.17
C VAL A 113 -28.80 8.95 -10.10
N ALA A 114 -29.65 7.95 -10.32
CA ALA A 114 -29.23 6.54 -10.29
C ALA A 114 -28.21 6.21 -11.38
N HIS A 115 -28.40 6.75 -12.58
CA HIS A 115 -27.45 6.61 -13.69
C HIS A 115 -26.09 7.22 -13.37
N ASN A 116 -26.08 8.43 -12.80
CA ASN A 116 -24.84 9.07 -12.33
C ASN A 116 -24.19 8.26 -11.19
N GLY A 117 -25.01 7.65 -10.33
CA GLY A 117 -24.59 6.73 -9.29
C GLY A 117 -23.78 5.55 -9.84
N GLU A 118 -24.20 4.95 -10.95
CA GLU A 118 -23.45 3.85 -11.58
C GLU A 118 -22.06 4.28 -12.08
N LEU A 119 -21.88 5.53 -12.52
CA LEU A 119 -20.56 6.06 -12.90
C LEU A 119 -19.66 6.17 -11.66
N LEU A 120 -20.21 6.66 -10.54
CA LEU A 120 -19.49 6.75 -9.28
C LEU A 120 -19.16 5.36 -8.70
N GLU A 121 -20.07 4.39 -8.77
CA GLU A 121 -19.82 3.00 -8.37
C GLU A 121 -18.62 2.40 -9.11
N ARG A 122 -18.51 2.63 -10.43
CA ARG A 122 -17.36 2.16 -11.21
C ARG A 122 -16.06 2.81 -10.74
N ALA A 123 -16.07 4.11 -10.49
CA ALA A 123 -14.91 4.82 -9.95
C ALA A 123 -14.51 4.33 -8.55
N LEU A 124 -15.49 4.07 -7.67
CA LEU A 124 -15.27 3.51 -6.34
C LEU A 124 -14.70 2.09 -6.40
N SER A 125 -15.19 1.26 -7.33
CA SER A 125 -14.68 -0.10 -7.53
C SER A 125 -13.22 -0.10 -7.98
N PHE A 126 -12.86 0.81 -8.89
CA PHE A 126 -11.47 1.02 -9.29
C PHE A 126 -10.62 1.48 -8.11
N PHE A 127 -11.06 2.51 -7.39
CA PHE A 127 -10.37 3.03 -6.20
C PHE A 127 -10.13 1.93 -5.16
N LEU A 128 -11.14 1.13 -4.85
CA LEU A 128 -11.03 0.01 -3.90
C LEU A 128 -10.02 -1.03 -4.37
N SER A 129 -9.98 -1.34 -5.67
CA SER A 129 -9.03 -2.31 -6.23
C SER A 129 -7.59 -1.80 -6.15
N SER A 130 -7.37 -0.52 -6.45
CA SER A 130 -6.06 0.14 -6.32
C SER A 130 -5.61 0.18 -4.87
N LEU A 131 -6.50 0.57 -3.95
CA LEU A 131 -6.21 0.67 -2.52
C LEU A 131 -5.93 -0.71 -1.91
N LYS A 132 -6.71 -1.73 -2.29
CA LYS A 132 -6.48 -3.12 -1.90
C LYS A 132 -5.10 -3.59 -2.33
N THR A 133 -4.71 -3.30 -3.57
CA THR A 133 -3.38 -3.66 -4.10
C THR A 133 -2.26 -2.97 -3.31
N LEU A 134 -2.41 -1.68 -3.00
CA LEU A 134 -1.44 -0.95 -2.20
C LEU A 134 -1.26 -1.58 -0.82
N CYS A 135 -2.36 -1.84 -0.09
CA CYS A 135 -2.31 -2.40 1.25
C CYS A 135 -1.80 -3.84 1.25
N GLU A 136 -2.49 -4.73 0.51
CA GLU A 136 -2.32 -6.18 0.64
C GLU A 136 -1.12 -6.71 -0.14
N LYS A 137 -0.55 -5.93 -1.07
CA LYS A 137 0.63 -6.33 -1.85
C LYS A 137 1.79 -5.38 -1.62
N THR A 138 1.69 -4.14 -2.08
CA THR A 138 2.85 -3.23 -2.13
C THR A 138 3.47 -2.97 -0.75
N ILE A 139 2.63 -2.64 0.24
CA ILE A 139 3.12 -2.38 1.60
C ILE A 139 3.56 -3.71 2.26
N GLU A 140 2.81 -4.79 2.07
CA GLU A 140 3.15 -6.09 2.66
C GLU A 140 4.46 -6.67 2.10
N ASP A 141 4.73 -6.54 0.80
CA ASP A 141 6.00 -6.95 0.16
C ASP A 141 7.20 -6.19 0.76
N THR A 142 7.01 -4.90 1.03
CA THR A 142 8.03 -4.07 1.71
C THR A 142 8.23 -4.55 3.14
N MET A 143 7.14 -4.76 3.89
CA MET A 143 7.20 -5.27 5.27
C MET A 143 7.85 -6.65 5.35
N GLN A 144 7.60 -7.54 4.39
CA GLN A 144 8.22 -8.86 4.34
C GLN A 144 9.73 -8.77 4.09
N THR A 145 10.16 -7.85 3.23
CA THR A 145 11.58 -7.58 3.00
C THR A 145 12.27 -7.12 4.29
N VAL A 146 11.63 -6.23 5.06
CA VAL A 146 12.15 -5.78 6.38
C VAL A 146 12.24 -6.96 7.35
N ARG A 147 11.20 -7.81 7.46
CA ARG A 147 11.23 -8.99 8.34
C ARG A 147 12.36 -9.97 7.97
N ASN A 148 12.59 -10.18 6.66
CA ASN A 148 13.65 -11.05 6.18
C ASN A 148 15.03 -10.46 6.49
N HIS A 149 15.20 -9.14 6.36
CA HIS A 149 16.41 -8.44 6.78
C HIS A 149 16.65 -8.67 8.27
N ASP A 150 15.67 -8.40 9.13
CA ASP A 150 15.79 -8.60 10.58
C ASP A 150 16.11 -10.05 10.94
N GLN A 151 15.48 -11.03 10.29
CA GLN A 151 15.78 -12.45 10.47
C GLN A 151 17.22 -12.81 10.10
N VAL A 152 17.76 -12.30 8.99
CA VAL A 152 19.16 -12.55 8.60
C VAL A 152 20.12 -12.03 9.67
N PHE A 153 19.84 -10.87 10.26
CA PHE A 153 20.60 -10.38 11.42
C PHE A 153 20.48 -11.32 12.62
N TYR A 154 19.27 -11.82 12.92
CA TYR A 154 19.06 -12.78 14.01
C TYR A 154 19.74 -14.14 13.78
N TYR A 155 19.74 -14.68 12.56
CA TYR A 155 20.45 -15.93 12.23
C TYR A 155 21.96 -15.77 12.21
N CYS A 156 22.48 -14.56 11.93
CA CYS A 156 23.87 -14.26 12.20
C CYS A 156 24.17 -14.15 13.69
N SER A 157 23.17 -13.99 14.58
CA SER A 157 23.31 -13.87 16.04
C SER A 157 23.21 -15.19 16.83
N VAL A 158 22.87 -16.31 16.20
CA VAL A 158 22.76 -17.66 16.80
C VAL A 158 23.85 -18.57 16.23
#